data_AF-A0A8T4XAM3-F1
#
_entry.id   AF-A0A8T4XAM3-F1
#
_cell.length_a   1.000
_cell.length_b   1.000
_cell.length_c   1.000
_cell.angle_alpha   90.00
_cell.angle_beta   90.00
_cell.angle_gamma   90.00
#
_symmetry.space_group_name_H-M   'P 1'
#
loop_
_entity.id
_entity.type
_entity.pdbx_description
1 polymer ?
#
loop_
_entity_poly.entity_id
_entity_poly.type
_entity_poly.pdbx_seq_one_letter_code
_entity_poly.pdbx_strand_id
1 'polypeptide(L)'
;MLRKTLFVMLFSIMITISISSSQSYAETDTKFTKIQGNDLENNPITKNILKNIEIARKQFAVIKEKEQKEDEYQKHINEQRVAAQASLDQAVARMNDTYEEFTPRNAFAKYVSGFNATHQGIYWDQFDYLNAKITLAKDARDTVLKNGGTYFDAMKEYSKYAKMTKIEMLNVIKDLNIKHNFTDKKTQSYFDANGKLPRVEDDLNAPCYNCEAVITKVKVSASEISPITAERLKPISQSEQIVNLKNKLSEIQKDFVSSKNIIEQKKMVHDMNNILKQIQESDNS
;
A
#
# COMPACT_ATOMS: atom_id res chain seq x y z
N MET A 1 -32.65 -9.69 -9.54
CA MET A 1 -32.40 -8.24 -9.37
C MET A 1 -33.59 -7.46 -8.79
N LEU A 2 -34.83 -7.96 -8.86
CA LEU A 2 -36.02 -7.25 -8.34
C LEU A 2 -36.13 -7.10 -6.80
N ARG A 3 -35.47 -7.95 -6.00
CA ARG A 3 -35.58 -7.89 -4.52
C ARG A 3 -34.66 -6.86 -3.85
N LYS A 4 -33.56 -6.48 -4.51
CA LYS A 4 -32.60 -5.49 -3.97
C LYS A 4 -33.03 -4.05 -4.26
N THR A 5 -33.73 -3.82 -5.37
CA THR A 5 -34.31 -2.50 -5.70
C THR A 5 -35.51 -2.16 -4.84
N LEU A 6 -36.25 -3.16 -4.35
CA LEU A 6 -37.43 -2.96 -3.49
C LEU A 6 -37.06 -2.50 -2.07
N PHE A 7 -35.91 -2.95 -1.54
CA PHE A 7 -35.41 -2.51 -0.22
C PHE A 7 -34.81 -1.10 -0.25
N VAL A 8 -34.19 -0.70 -1.37
CA VAL A 8 -33.68 0.67 -1.56
C VAL A 8 -34.84 1.66 -1.79
N MET A 9 -35.93 1.23 -2.44
CA MET A 9 -37.13 2.06 -2.59
C MET A 9 -37.87 2.28 -1.25
N LEU A 10 -37.89 1.29 -0.35
CA LEU A 10 -38.54 1.41 0.97
C LEU A 10 -37.74 2.28 1.95
N PHE A 11 -36.40 2.30 1.87
CA PHE A 11 -35.59 3.18 2.72
C PHE A 11 -35.55 4.64 2.22
N SER A 12 -35.73 4.88 0.91
CA SER A 12 -35.77 6.24 0.35
C SER A 12 -37.09 6.99 0.58
N ILE A 13 -38.19 6.29 0.90
CA ILE A 13 -39.50 6.90 1.20
C ILE A 13 -39.58 7.35 2.67
N MET A 14 -38.69 6.87 3.55
CA MET A 14 -38.66 7.26 4.98
C MET A 14 -37.84 8.52 5.28
N ILE A 15 -37.21 9.16 4.29
CA ILE A 15 -36.36 10.36 4.48
C ILE A 15 -36.98 11.65 3.91
N THR A 16 -38.14 11.60 3.23
CA THR A 16 -38.74 12.78 2.58
C THR A 16 -40.03 13.33 3.18
N ILE A 17 -40.48 12.86 4.35
CA ILE A 17 -41.71 13.38 5.01
C ILE A 17 -41.42 13.94 6.41
N SER A 18 -40.48 14.88 6.53
CA SER A 18 -40.26 15.55 7.83
C SER A 18 -39.85 17.02 7.76
N ILE A 19 -40.18 17.76 6.69
CA ILE A 19 -40.16 19.23 6.72
C ILE A 19 -41.21 19.76 5.75
N SER A 20 -42.45 19.98 6.21
CA SER A 20 -43.43 20.89 5.60
C SER A 20 -44.64 21.03 6.54
N SER A 21 -44.65 22.12 7.31
CA SER A 21 -45.81 22.81 7.87
C SER A 21 -46.98 21.93 8.34
N SER A 22 -47.04 21.65 9.63
CA SER A 22 -48.34 21.54 10.30
C SER A 22 -49.11 22.84 10.05
N GLN A 23 -50.02 22.81 9.08
CA GLN A 23 -51.08 23.80 9.01
C GLN A 23 -51.92 23.63 10.27
N SER A 24 -51.61 24.44 11.28
CA SER A 24 -52.50 24.70 12.38
C SER A 24 -53.74 25.37 11.78
N TYR A 25 -54.85 24.64 11.74
CA TYR A 25 -56.16 25.27 11.64
C TYR A 25 -56.38 26.01 12.97
N ALA A 26 -55.87 27.24 13.05
CA ALA A 26 -56.33 28.18 14.04
C ALA A 26 -57.71 28.65 13.58
N GLU A 27 -58.75 28.10 14.19
CA GLU A 27 -60.10 28.65 14.10
C GLU A 27 -60.05 30.07 14.68
N THR A 28 -60.02 31.05 13.78
CA THR A 28 -60.01 32.48 14.10
C THR A 28 -61.42 32.96 14.45
N ASP A 29 -62.07 32.30 15.40
CA ASP A 29 -63.18 32.92 16.14
C ASP A 29 -63.40 32.21 17.48
N THR A 30 -62.42 32.33 18.38
CA THR A 30 -62.66 32.06 19.80
C THR A 30 -62.44 33.35 20.57
N LYS A 31 -63.55 34.02 20.91
CA LYS A 31 -63.58 34.93 22.05
C LYS A 31 -62.97 34.19 23.24
N PHE A 32 -61.74 34.51 23.61
CA PHE A 32 -61.12 33.99 24.83
C PHE A 32 -61.97 34.43 26.02
N THR A 33 -62.81 33.54 26.52
CA THR A 33 -63.43 33.68 27.84
C THR A 33 -62.35 33.49 28.88
N LYS A 34 -61.90 34.59 29.48
CA LYS A 34 -60.99 34.58 30.63
C LYS A 34 -61.74 33.98 31.81
N ILE A 35 -61.61 32.67 32.03
CA ILE A 35 -62.17 31.98 33.20
C ILE A 35 -61.46 32.53 34.45
N GLN A 36 -62.20 33.18 35.35
CA GLN A 36 -61.66 33.73 36.61
C GLN A 36 -62.04 32.84 37.80
N GLY A 37 -61.08 32.65 38.72
CA GLY A 37 -61.27 32.22 40.11
C GLY A 37 -62.20 31.03 40.35
N ASN A 38 -63.49 31.30 40.54
CA ASN A 38 -64.50 30.32 40.96
C ASN A 38 -64.86 29.27 39.88
N ASP A 39 -64.83 29.64 38.60
CA ASP A 39 -65.14 28.72 37.48
C ASP A 39 -63.94 27.84 37.09
N LEU A 40 -62.75 28.17 37.60
CA LEU A 40 -61.53 27.39 37.43
C LEU A 40 -61.50 26.16 38.35
N GLU A 41 -62.09 26.31 39.55
CA GLU A 41 -62.08 25.31 40.62
C GLU A 41 -63.26 24.33 40.54
N ASN A 42 -64.42 24.81 40.05
CA ASN A 42 -65.67 24.05 40.04
C ASN A 42 -66.05 23.44 38.67
N ASN A 43 -65.31 23.75 37.60
CA ASN A 43 -65.57 23.17 36.28
C ASN A 43 -64.77 21.86 36.07
N PRO A 44 -65.43 20.70 35.90
CA PRO A 44 -64.75 19.41 35.75
C PRO A 44 -63.86 19.33 34.50
N ILE A 45 -64.19 20.09 33.44
CA ILE A 45 -63.40 20.16 32.21
C ILE A 45 -62.10 20.92 32.47
N THR A 46 -62.17 22.08 33.13
CA THR A 46 -60.99 22.90 33.48
C THR A 46 -60.06 22.16 34.45
N LYS A 47 -60.62 21.44 35.43
CA LYS A 47 -59.85 20.61 36.37
C LYS A 47 -59.12 19.46 35.68
N ASN A 48 -59.74 18.84 34.68
CA ASN A 48 -59.12 17.79 33.88
C ASN A 48 -57.99 18.34 33.00
N ILE A 49 -58.21 19.50 32.36
CA ILE A 49 -57.17 20.21 31.59
C ILE A 49 -55.97 20.55 32.48
N LEU A 50 -56.19 21.14 33.66
CA LEU A 50 -55.12 21.47 34.61
C LEU A 50 -54.35 20.22 35.07
N LYS A 51 -55.07 19.13 35.39
CA LYS A 51 -54.47 17.85 35.76
C LYS A 51 -53.59 17.29 34.63
N ASN A 52 -54.04 17.36 33.38
CA ASN A 52 -53.28 16.86 32.23
C ASN A 52 -52.06 17.75 31.93
N ILE A 53 -52.17 19.07 32.12
CA ILE A 53 -51.02 20.00 32.03
C ILE A 53 -49.97 19.66 33.09
N GLU A 54 -50.39 19.34 34.31
CA GLU A 54 -49.48 18.96 35.39
C GLU A 54 -48.78 17.62 35.11
N ILE A 55 -49.53 16.63 34.60
CA ILE A 55 -48.98 15.33 34.17
C ILE A 55 -47.96 15.53 33.04
N ALA A 56 -48.30 16.33 32.03
CA ALA A 56 -47.41 16.62 30.91
C ALA A 56 -46.13 17.34 31.36
N ARG A 57 -46.23 18.30 32.29
CA ARG A 57 -45.06 18.98 32.88
C ARG A 57 -44.15 18.01 33.61
N LYS A 58 -44.70 17.09 34.41
CA LYS A 58 -43.94 16.06 35.11
C LYS A 58 -43.22 15.13 34.13
N GLN A 59 -43.91 14.66 33.09
CA GLN A 59 -43.32 13.80 32.07
C GLN A 59 -42.20 14.52 31.29
N PHE A 60 -42.41 15.80 30.94
CA PHE A 60 -41.41 16.61 30.24
C PHE A 60 -40.16 16.84 31.09
N ALA A 61 -40.31 17.08 32.39
CA ALA A 61 -39.17 17.22 33.30
C ALA A 61 -38.34 15.92 33.37
N VAL A 62 -38.99 14.75 33.45
CA VAL A 62 -38.32 13.44 33.45
C VAL A 62 -37.60 13.17 32.13
N ILE A 63 -38.22 13.49 30.98
CA ILE A 63 -37.60 13.32 29.67
C ILE A 63 -36.36 14.21 29.55
N LYS A 64 -36.47 15.49 29.93
CA LYS A 64 -35.36 16.44 29.89
C LYS A 64 -34.20 16.02 30.78
N GLU A 65 -34.48 15.51 31.99
CA GLU A 65 -33.44 15.00 32.90
C GLU A 65 -32.75 13.75 32.32
N LYS A 66 -33.51 12.88 31.64
CA LYS A 66 -32.96 11.67 31.00
C LYS A 66 -32.07 12.03 29.80
N GLU A 67 -32.49 12.95 28.95
CA GLU A 67 -31.69 13.46 27.83
C GLU A 67 -30.39 14.11 28.33
N GLN A 68 -30.46 14.93 29.38
CA GLN A 68 -29.26 15.53 29.98
C GLN A 68 -28.28 14.48 30.52
N LYS A 69 -28.78 13.42 31.18
CA LYS A 69 -27.95 12.31 31.67
C LYS A 69 -27.33 11.49 30.53
N GLU A 70 -28.06 11.25 29.46
CA GLU A 70 -27.55 10.56 28.26
C GLU A 70 -26.46 11.40 27.57
N ASP A 71 -26.64 12.72 27.46
CA ASP A 71 -25.64 13.64 26.92
C ASP A 71 -24.37 13.71 27.78
N GLU A 72 -24.52 13.82 29.11
CA GLU A 72 -23.39 13.80 30.05
C GLU A 72 -22.63 12.47 30.00
N TYR A 73 -23.36 11.36 29.92
CA TYR A 73 -22.75 10.04 29.76
C TYR A 73 -21.99 9.93 28.43
N GLN A 74 -22.58 10.38 27.32
CA GLN A 74 -21.92 10.36 26.01
C GLN A 74 -20.67 11.26 25.98
N LYS A 75 -20.73 12.41 26.65
CA LYS A 75 -19.59 13.29 26.86
C LYS A 75 -18.48 12.59 27.65
N HIS A 76 -18.83 11.94 28.76
CA HIS A 76 -17.87 11.19 29.57
C HIS A 76 -17.21 10.04 28.78
N ILE A 77 -17.99 9.28 28.00
CA ILE A 77 -17.46 8.22 27.12
C ILE A 77 -16.51 8.80 26.07
N ASN A 78 -16.82 9.96 25.50
CA ASN A 78 -15.92 10.62 24.55
C ASN A 78 -14.64 11.12 25.22
N GLU A 79 -14.72 11.69 26.42
CA GLU A 79 -13.54 12.06 27.23
C GLU A 79 -12.66 10.85 27.53
N GLN A 80 -13.26 9.73 27.93
CA GLN A 80 -12.54 8.47 28.14
C GLN A 80 -11.87 7.95 26.84
N ARG A 81 -12.57 8.02 25.70
CA ARG A 81 -12.00 7.63 24.39
C ARG A 81 -10.79 8.50 24.02
N VAL A 82 -10.89 9.82 24.22
CA VAL A 82 -9.79 10.76 23.95
C VAL A 82 -8.61 10.49 24.88
N ALA A 83 -8.86 10.28 26.18
CA ALA A 83 -7.81 9.94 27.15
C ALA A 83 -7.14 8.60 26.82
N ALA A 84 -7.91 7.58 26.44
CA ALA A 84 -7.40 6.28 26.02
C ALA A 84 -6.57 6.40 24.74
N GLN A 85 -7.03 7.18 23.75
CA GLN A 85 -6.29 7.42 22.51
C GLN A 85 -4.98 8.16 22.80
N ALA A 86 -4.99 9.22 23.61
CA ALA A 86 -3.79 9.95 23.98
C ALA A 86 -2.78 9.05 24.74
N SER A 87 -3.27 8.20 25.65
CA SER A 87 -2.42 7.23 26.34
C SER A 87 -1.82 6.19 25.38
N LEU A 88 -2.60 5.74 24.39
CA LEU A 88 -2.12 4.82 23.36
C LEU A 88 -1.05 5.49 22.49
N ASP A 89 -1.31 6.70 22.02
CA ASP A 89 -0.37 7.46 21.19
C ASP A 89 0.95 7.71 21.93
N GLN A 90 0.90 8.05 23.23
CA GLN A 90 2.09 8.19 24.06
C GLN A 90 2.84 6.87 24.27
N ALA A 91 2.13 5.75 24.42
CA ALA A 91 2.76 4.43 24.53
C ALA A 91 3.44 4.03 23.21
N VAL A 92 2.81 4.30 22.07
CA VAL A 92 3.38 4.07 20.73
C VAL A 92 4.61 4.94 20.52
N ALA A 93 4.56 6.23 20.88
CA ALA A 93 5.71 7.13 20.79
C ALA A 93 6.89 6.62 21.62
N ARG A 94 6.66 6.29 22.91
CA ARG A 94 7.70 5.73 23.78
C ARG A 94 8.29 4.43 23.24
N MET A 95 7.46 3.56 22.69
CA MET A 95 7.91 2.33 22.05
C MET A 95 8.80 2.64 20.84
N ASN A 96 8.38 3.57 19.98
CA ASN A 96 9.17 3.97 18.81
C ASN A 96 10.54 4.54 19.20
N ASP A 97 10.60 5.39 20.24
CA ASP A 97 11.85 5.95 20.74
C ASP A 97 12.75 4.87 21.36
N THR A 98 12.17 3.98 22.19
CA THR A 98 12.92 2.91 22.86
C THR A 98 13.52 1.92 21.86
N TYR A 99 12.79 1.63 20.79
CA TYR A 99 13.21 0.65 19.77
C TYR A 99 13.73 1.31 18.48
N GLU A 100 14.08 2.59 18.52
CA GLU A 100 14.53 3.35 17.34
C GLU A 100 15.73 2.66 16.66
N GLU A 101 16.66 2.14 17.46
CA GLU A 101 17.85 1.44 16.97
C GLU A 101 17.55 0.11 16.26
N PHE A 102 16.38 -0.48 16.54
CA PHE A 102 15.90 -1.72 15.94
C PHE A 102 14.96 -1.48 14.76
N THR A 103 14.76 -0.22 14.37
CA THR A 103 14.09 0.06 13.10
C THR A 103 14.89 -0.54 11.95
N PRO A 104 14.25 -1.04 10.87
CA PRO A 104 14.96 -1.69 9.77
C PRO A 104 16.11 -0.85 9.21
N ARG A 105 15.93 0.47 9.13
CA ARG A 105 16.94 1.39 8.62
C ARG A 105 18.13 1.55 9.57
N ASN A 106 17.89 1.69 10.88
CA ASN A 106 18.98 1.88 11.86
C ASN A 106 19.74 0.57 12.09
N ALA A 107 19.03 -0.56 12.15
CA ALA A 107 19.66 -1.88 12.20
C ALA A 107 20.53 -2.14 10.95
N PHE A 108 20.02 -1.79 9.77
CA PHE A 108 20.78 -1.89 8.52
C PHE A 108 21.98 -0.92 8.49
N ALA A 109 21.84 0.30 9.00
CA ALA A 109 22.95 1.24 9.11
C ALA A 109 24.11 0.68 9.95
N LYS A 110 23.80 0.04 11.09
CA LYS A 110 24.79 -0.65 11.93
C LYS A 110 25.46 -1.83 11.21
N TYR A 111 24.71 -2.54 10.37
CA TYR A 111 25.28 -3.62 9.53
C TYR A 111 26.23 -3.05 8.46
N VAL A 112 25.80 -2.01 7.74
CA VAL A 112 26.57 -1.42 6.64
C VAL A 112 27.82 -0.69 7.12
N SER A 113 27.81 -0.13 8.33
CA SER A 113 28.98 0.58 8.89
C SER A 113 30.21 -0.32 9.08
N GLY A 114 30.04 -1.64 9.14
CA GLY A 114 31.15 -2.61 9.19
C GLY A 114 31.86 -2.83 7.86
N PHE A 115 31.31 -2.37 6.74
CA PHE A 115 31.91 -2.52 5.41
C PHE A 115 32.75 -1.31 5.03
N ASN A 116 33.68 -1.52 4.09
CA ASN A 116 34.46 -0.43 3.50
C ASN A 116 33.53 0.61 2.84
N ALA A 117 33.78 1.90 3.10
CA ALA A 117 32.97 3.03 2.63
C ALA A 117 32.69 3.00 1.12
N THR A 118 33.64 2.54 0.30
CA THR A 118 33.48 2.39 -1.16
C THR A 118 32.34 1.44 -1.55
N HIS A 119 32.00 0.47 -0.69
CA HIS A 119 30.97 -0.54 -0.96
C HIS A 119 29.65 -0.27 -0.23
N GLN A 120 29.60 0.71 0.67
CA GLN A 120 28.39 0.98 1.45
C GLN A 120 27.22 1.47 0.57
N GLY A 121 27.53 2.20 -0.52
CA GLY A 121 26.52 2.77 -1.41
C GLY A 121 25.62 1.72 -2.08
N ILE A 122 26.19 0.60 -2.55
CA ILE A 122 25.40 -0.46 -3.18
C ILE A 122 24.47 -1.15 -2.18
N TYR A 123 24.90 -1.34 -0.93
CA TYR A 123 24.07 -1.94 0.11
C TYR A 123 22.89 -1.02 0.47
N TRP A 124 23.13 0.29 0.56
CA TRP A 124 22.05 1.26 0.78
C TRP A 124 21.02 1.26 -0.34
N ASP A 125 21.45 1.25 -1.60
CA ASP A 125 20.51 1.20 -2.72
C ASP A 125 19.72 -0.13 -2.77
N GLN A 126 20.36 -1.26 -2.43
CA GLN A 126 19.67 -2.54 -2.28
C GLN A 126 18.60 -2.47 -1.19
N PHE A 127 18.94 -1.87 -0.04
CA PHE A 127 18.00 -1.67 1.05
C PHE A 127 16.85 -0.77 0.64
N ASP A 128 17.11 0.36 -0.03
CA ASP A 128 16.08 1.30 -0.45
C ASP A 128 15.09 0.66 -1.42
N TYR A 129 15.59 -0.14 -2.37
CA TYR A 129 14.73 -0.90 -3.29
C TYR A 129 13.82 -1.89 -2.55
N LEU A 130 14.39 -2.69 -1.64
CA LEU A 130 13.61 -3.65 -0.84
C LEU A 130 12.62 -2.94 0.08
N ASN A 131 13.04 -1.86 0.73
CA ASN A 131 12.22 -1.06 1.62
C ASN A 131 11.04 -0.42 0.88
N ALA A 132 11.23 0.05 -0.35
CA ALA A 132 10.14 0.53 -1.21
C ALA A 132 9.11 -0.57 -1.50
N LYS A 133 9.55 -1.79 -1.84
CA LYS A 133 8.64 -2.94 -2.05
C LYS A 133 7.88 -3.32 -0.78
N ILE A 134 8.56 -3.39 0.36
CA ILE A 134 7.92 -3.72 1.65
C ILE A 134 6.94 -2.62 2.07
N THR A 135 7.26 -1.35 1.84
CA THR A 135 6.37 -0.22 2.13
C THR A 135 5.10 -0.30 1.29
N LEU A 136 5.24 -0.58 -0.01
CA LEU A 136 4.11 -0.80 -0.91
C LEU A 136 3.26 -2.01 -0.50
N ALA A 137 3.90 -3.11 -0.08
CA ALA A 137 3.23 -4.31 0.38
C ALA A 137 2.43 -4.08 1.67
N LYS A 138 3.00 -3.32 2.63
CA LYS A 138 2.30 -2.91 3.85
C LYS A 138 1.09 -2.03 3.53
N ASP A 139 1.24 -1.06 2.63
CA ASP A 139 0.12 -0.22 2.21
C ASP A 139 -1.01 -1.03 1.56
N ALA A 140 -0.67 -1.97 0.67
CA ALA A 140 -1.65 -2.84 0.02
C ALA A 140 -2.40 -3.72 1.03
N ARG A 141 -1.68 -4.31 1.99
CA ARG A 141 -2.27 -5.07 3.12
C ARG A 141 -3.22 -4.19 3.93
N ASP A 142 -2.76 -3.02 4.34
CA ASP A 142 -3.50 -2.12 5.22
C ASP A 142 -4.76 -1.57 4.52
N THR A 143 -4.69 -1.37 3.21
CA THR A 143 -5.86 -1.02 2.38
C THR A 143 -6.94 -2.10 2.46
N VAL A 144 -6.58 -3.38 2.34
CA VAL A 144 -7.54 -4.49 2.44
C VAL A 144 -8.17 -4.56 3.83
N LEU A 145 -7.36 -4.42 4.89
CA LEU A 145 -7.84 -4.45 6.26
C LEU A 145 -8.80 -3.28 6.56
N LYS A 146 -8.45 -2.06 6.12
CA LYS A 146 -9.30 -0.87 6.27
C LYS A 146 -10.66 -1.01 5.58
N ASN A 147 -10.71 -1.73 4.47
CA ASN A 147 -11.94 -1.98 3.71
C ASN A 147 -12.75 -3.17 4.26
N GLY A 148 -12.39 -3.73 5.42
CA GLY A 148 -13.09 -4.84 6.05
C GLY A 148 -12.78 -6.21 5.45
N GLY A 149 -11.69 -6.33 4.67
CA GLY A 149 -11.22 -7.60 4.14
C GLY A 149 -10.65 -8.53 5.22
N THR A 150 -10.52 -9.81 4.90
CA THR A 150 -9.95 -10.80 5.84
C THR A 150 -8.43 -10.66 5.94
N TYR A 151 -7.85 -11.16 7.03
CA TYR A 151 -6.39 -11.24 7.17
C TYR A 151 -5.74 -12.03 6.02
N PHE A 152 -6.39 -13.09 5.55
CA PHE A 152 -5.89 -13.90 4.43
C PHE A 152 -5.80 -13.09 3.14
N ASP A 153 -6.85 -12.32 2.82
CA ASP A 153 -6.86 -11.45 1.63
C ASP A 153 -5.81 -10.34 1.74
N ALA A 154 -5.64 -9.77 2.93
CA ALA A 154 -4.64 -8.74 3.18
C ALA A 154 -3.22 -9.29 3.00
N MET A 155 -2.94 -10.50 3.50
CA MET A 155 -1.64 -11.13 3.36
C MET A 155 -1.36 -11.58 1.91
N LYS A 156 -2.39 -11.95 1.16
CA LYS A 156 -2.28 -12.22 -0.28
C LYS A 156 -1.82 -10.98 -1.04
N GLU A 157 -2.42 -9.83 -0.78
CA GLU A 157 -1.97 -8.56 -1.40
C GLU A 157 -0.59 -8.15 -0.90
N TYR A 158 -0.25 -8.34 0.38
CA TYR A 158 1.12 -8.12 0.88
C TYR A 158 2.14 -8.93 0.07
N SER A 159 1.95 -10.24 -0.04
CA SER A 159 2.85 -11.16 -0.74
C SER A 159 3.02 -10.77 -2.21
N LYS A 160 1.94 -10.34 -2.86
CA LYS A 160 1.94 -9.91 -4.27
C LYS A 160 2.87 -8.73 -4.55
N TYR A 161 2.98 -7.75 -3.65
CA TYR A 161 3.88 -6.61 -3.82
C TYR A 161 5.26 -6.82 -3.18
N ALA A 162 5.35 -7.65 -2.14
CA ALA A 162 6.62 -7.97 -1.48
C ALA A 162 7.49 -8.93 -2.30
N LYS A 163 6.89 -9.83 -3.11
CA LYS A 163 7.64 -10.81 -3.90
C LYS A 163 8.57 -10.12 -4.90
N MET A 164 9.77 -10.67 -5.08
CA MET A 164 10.73 -10.25 -6.09
C MET A 164 11.13 -11.48 -6.92
N THR A 165 11.02 -11.39 -8.24
CA THR A 165 11.43 -12.51 -9.10
C THR A 165 12.95 -12.55 -9.25
N LYS A 166 13.50 -13.71 -9.64
CA LYS A 166 14.95 -13.83 -9.89
C LYS A 166 15.43 -12.84 -10.97
N ILE A 167 14.70 -12.72 -12.06
CA ILE A 167 15.04 -11.81 -13.18
C ILE A 167 15.03 -10.36 -12.68
N GLU A 168 14.02 -9.97 -11.89
CA GLU A 168 13.94 -8.65 -11.27
C GLU A 168 15.15 -8.36 -10.38
N MET A 169 15.48 -9.30 -9.48
CA MET A 169 16.62 -9.20 -8.57
C MET A 169 17.94 -9.05 -9.35
N LEU A 170 18.15 -9.89 -10.37
CA LEU A 170 19.35 -9.82 -11.21
C LEU A 170 19.43 -8.49 -11.96
N ASN A 171 18.31 -7.96 -12.45
CA ASN A 171 18.31 -6.67 -13.14
C ASN A 171 18.66 -5.52 -12.18
N VAL A 172 18.12 -5.52 -10.96
CA VAL A 172 18.48 -4.54 -9.92
C VAL A 172 19.98 -4.64 -9.59
N ILE A 173 20.50 -5.85 -9.34
CA ILE A 173 21.92 -6.05 -9.04
C ILE A 173 22.81 -5.56 -10.18
N LYS A 174 22.45 -5.88 -11.43
CA LYS A 174 23.15 -5.42 -12.64
C LYS A 174 23.20 -3.88 -12.68
N ASP A 175 22.07 -3.21 -12.48
CA ASP A 175 21.99 -1.75 -12.51
C ASP A 175 22.79 -1.10 -11.36
N LEU A 176 22.76 -1.69 -10.16
CA LEU A 176 23.51 -1.19 -9.02
C LEU A 176 25.01 -1.39 -9.18
N ASN A 177 25.46 -2.53 -9.72
CA ASN A 177 26.88 -2.73 -10.01
C ASN A 177 27.39 -1.72 -11.04
N ILE A 178 26.58 -1.37 -12.04
CA ILE A 178 26.92 -0.32 -13.02
C ILE A 178 26.95 1.05 -12.32
N LYS A 179 25.93 1.38 -11.52
CA LYS A 179 25.81 2.66 -10.80
C LYS A 179 27.01 2.92 -9.88
N HIS A 180 27.52 1.88 -9.22
CA HIS A 180 28.63 1.96 -8.26
C HIS A 180 30.00 1.61 -8.86
N ASN A 181 30.11 1.49 -10.18
CA ASN A 181 31.36 1.20 -10.90
C ASN A 181 32.03 -0.14 -10.51
N PHE A 182 31.27 -1.13 -10.03
CA PHE A 182 31.76 -2.50 -9.84
C PHE A 182 31.81 -3.29 -11.15
N THR A 183 31.14 -2.79 -12.18
CA THR A 183 31.10 -3.38 -13.51
C THR A 183 30.72 -2.30 -14.53
N ASP A 184 30.86 -2.61 -15.81
CA ASP A 184 30.42 -1.75 -16.89
C ASP A 184 29.30 -2.41 -17.72
N LYS A 185 28.62 -1.59 -18.54
CA LYS A 185 27.50 -2.06 -19.37
C LYS A 185 27.90 -3.16 -20.35
N LYS A 186 29.13 -3.12 -20.88
CA LYS A 186 29.63 -4.12 -21.83
C LYS A 186 29.86 -5.44 -21.11
N THR A 187 30.50 -5.44 -19.94
CA THR A 187 30.68 -6.65 -19.13
C THR A 187 29.33 -7.26 -18.71
N GLN A 188 28.37 -6.45 -18.28
CA GLN A 188 27.04 -6.95 -17.93
C GLN A 188 26.22 -7.46 -19.12
N SER A 189 26.50 -6.98 -20.35
CA SER A 189 25.82 -7.46 -21.55
C SER A 189 26.10 -8.93 -21.88
N TYR A 190 27.16 -9.51 -21.33
CA TYR A 190 27.49 -10.92 -21.54
C TYR A 190 26.57 -11.88 -20.80
N PHE A 191 25.81 -11.44 -19.78
CA PHE A 191 24.94 -12.31 -18.99
C PHE A 191 23.51 -12.33 -19.55
N ASP A 192 22.97 -13.54 -19.79
CA ASP A 192 21.57 -13.78 -20.15
C ASP A 192 20.57 -13.27 -19.09
N ALA A 193 19.25 -13.34 -19.35
CA ALA A 193 18.27 -12.85 -18.36
C ALA A 193 18.24 -13.65 -17.05
N ASN A 194 18.85 -14.84 -17.03
CA ASN A 194 19.00 -15.70 -15.87
C ASN A 194 20.33 -15.49 -15.13
N GLY A 195 21.16 -14.56 -15.59
CA GLY A 195 22.46 -14.23 -15.01
C GLY A 195 23.55 -15.24 -15.37
N LYS A 196 23.41 -15.97 -16.49
CA LYS A 196 24.40 -16.95 -16.95
C LYS A 196 25.15 -16.41 -18.15
N LEU A 197 26.41 -16.80 -18.26
CA LEU A 197 27.19 -16.62 -19.47
C LEU A 197 26.74 -17.65 -20.53
N PRO A 198 26.82 -17.31 -21.83
CA PRO A 198 26.61 -18.26 -22.91
C PRO A 198 27.48 -19.49 -22.70
N ARG A 199 26.89 -20.68 -22.76
CA ARG A 199 27.66 -21.92 -22.73
C ARG A 199 28.27 -22.14 -24.10
N VAL A 200 29.57 -22.42 -24.12
CA VAL A 200 30.22 -23.02 -25.28
C VAL A 200 30.37 -24.53 -25.05
N GLU A 201 30.28 -25.32 -26.11
CA GLU A 201 30.44 -26.78 -26.03
C GLU A 201 31.91 -27.20 -25.83
N ASP A 202 32.85 -26.33 -26.19
CA ASP A 202 34.29 -26.57 -26.13
C ASP A 202 34.99 -25.41 -25.42
N ASP A 203 35.72 -25.71 -24.34
CA ASP A 203 36.51 -24.75 -23.56
C ASP A 203 37.61 -24.08 -24.41
N LEU A 204 38.08 -24.74 -25.48
CA LEU A 204 39.04 -24.16 -26.43
C LEU A 204 38.43 -23.04 -27.28
N ASN A 205 37.11 -23.02 -27.43
CA ASN A 205 36.34 -22.04 -28.19
C ASN A 205 35.58 -21.05 -27.30
N ALA A 206 35.82 -21.08 -25.98
CA ALA A 206 35.21 -20.15 -25.05
C ALA A 206 35.61 -18.71 -25.38
N PRO A 207 34.64 -17.80 -25.61
CA PRO A 207 34.96 -16.40 -25.86
C PRO A 207 35.61 -15.80 -24.61
N CYS A 208 36.72 -15.10 -24.81
CA CYS A 208 37.37 -14.37 -23.74
C CYS A 208 36.55 -13.11 -23.41
N TYR A 209 35.77 -13.17 -22.33
CA TYR A 209 34.96 -12.05 -21.89
C TYR A 209 35.86 -10.94 -21.34
N ASN A 210 35.76 -9.75 -21.93
CA ASN A 210 36.52 -8.55 -21.56
C ASN A 210 38.05 -8.61 -21.78
N CYS A 211 38.52 -9.40 -22.73
CA CYS A 211 39.94 -9.48 -23.07
C CYS A 211 40.28 -8.55 -24.26
N GLU A 212 41.34 -7.76 -24.13
CA GLU A 212 41.86 -6.92 -25.22
C GLU A 212 42.63 -7.75 -26.26
N ALA A 213 43.23 -8.86 -25.82
CA ALA A 213 43.99 -9.78 -26.66
C ALA A 213 43.15 -10.98 -27.09
N VAL A 214 43.27 -11.35 -28.37
CA VAL A 214 42.79 -12.63 -28.88
C VAL A 214 43.64 -13.72 -28.24
N ILE A 215 43.07 -14.56 -27.36
CA ILE A 215 43.81 -15.71 -26.81
C ILE A 215 44.08 -16.68 -27.96
N THR A 216 45.30 -16.68 -28.47
CA THR A 216 45.80 -17.70 -29.40
C THR A 216 46.59 -18.75 -28.62
N LYS A 217 45.89 -19.83 -28.26
CA LYS A 217 46.38 -21.16 -27.88
C LYS A 217 46.94 -21.34 -26.46
N VAL A 218 46.41 -22.35 -25.77
CA VAL A 218 47.15 -23.13 -24.76
C VAL A 218 47.95 -24.19 -25.50
N LYS A 219 49.25 -24.28 -25.22
CA LYS A 219 50.18 -25.21 -25.87
C LYS A 219 49.96 -26.63 -25.33
N VAL A 220 49.12 -27.42 -26.00
CA VAL A 220 48.97 -28.86 -25.69
C VAL A 220 50.01 -29.63 -26.50
N SER A 221 51.19 -29.82 -25.92
CA SER A 221 52.32 -30.63 -26.41
C SER A 221 53.07 -30.12 -27.66
N ALA A 222 54.33 -30.57 -27.79
CA ALA A 222 55.34 -29.99 -28.68
C ALA A 222 55.32 -30.48 -30.14
N SER A 223 54.34 -31.30 -30.55
CA SER A 223 54.49 -32.12 -31.77
C SER A 223 53.39 -31.98 -32.83
N GLU A 224 52.28 -31.29 -32.59
CA GLU A 224 51.23 -31.17 -33.62
C GLU A 224 50.68 -29.74 -33.70
N ILE A 225 50.96 -29.08 -34.84
CA ILE A 225 50.44 -27.75 -35.15
C ILE A 225 49.36 -27.94 -36.22
N SER A 226 48.13 -28.20 -35.78
CA SER A 226 46.96 -28.01 -36.63
C SER A 226 46.53 -26.53 -36.60
N PRO A 227 46.27 -25.89 -37.76
CA PRO A 227 45.75 -24.54 -37.81
C PRO A 227 44.27 -24.56 -37.38
N ILE A 228 43.99 -24.08 -36.17
CA ILE A 228 42.62 -23.80 -35.71
C ILE A 228 42.29 -22.38 -36.16
N THR A 229 41.36 -22.26 -37.09
CA THR A 229 40.79 -20.96 -37.52
C THR A 229 39.85 -20.48 -36.42
N ALA A 230 40.27 -19.48 -35.65
CA ALA A 230 39.39 -18.81 -34.70
C ALA A 230 38.34 -18.01 -35.47
N GLU A 231 37.13 -18.55 -35.59
CA GLU A 231 35.98 -17.75 -35.97
C GLU A 231 35.69 -16.76 -34.84
N ARG A 232 35.54 -15.46 -35.15
CA ARG A 232 35.00 -14.51 -34.18
C ARG A 232 33.55 -14.90 -33.92
N LEU A 233 33.33 -15.80 -32.98
CA LEU A 233 32.00 -16.03 -32.44
C LEU A 233 31.60 -14.72 -31.74
N LYS A 234 30.73 -13.96 -32.41
CA LYS A 234 30.02 -12.87 -31.76
C LYS A 234 29.37 -13.49 -30.52
N PRO A 235 29.48 -12.88 -29.33
CA PRO A 235 28.70 -13.33 -28.19
C PRO A 235 27.27 -13.47 -28.68
N ILE A 236 26.60 -14.59 -28.35
CA ILE A 236 25.21 -14.83 -28.73
C ILE A 236 24.47 -13.55 -28.37
N SER A 237 24.12 -12.78 -29.40
CA SER A 237 23.45 -11.50 -29.21
C SER A 237 22.13 -11.89 -28.58
N GLN A 238 21.91 -11.47 -27.34
CA GLN A 238 20.56 -11.47 -26.81
C GLN A 238 19.67 -10.84 -27.87
N SER A 239 18.48 -11.42 -28.07
CA SER A 239 17.54 -10.84 -29.02
C SER A 239 17.39 -9.35 -28.67
N GLU A 240 17.40 -8.49 -29.68
CA GLU A 240 17.26 -7.04 -29.49
C GLU A 240 16.02 -6.71 -28.64
N GLN A 241 14.99 -7.56 -28.75
CA GLN A 241 13.79 -7.56 -27.92
C GLN A 241 14.08 -7.75 -26.42
N ILE A 242 14.88 -8.75 -26.02
CA ILE A 242 15.24 -8.98 -24.60
C ILE A 242 16.05 -7.79 -24.06
N VAL A 243 16.96 -7.24 -24.86
CA VAL A 243 17.75 -6.06 -24.47
C VAL A 243 16.84 -4.86 -24.22
N ASN A 244 15.89 -4.60 -25.12
CA ASN A 244 14.93 -3.50 -24.98
C ASN A 244 14.03 -3.68 -23.75
N LEU A 245 13.56 -4.91 -23.49
CA LEU A 245 12.76 -5.22 -22.30
C LEU A 245 13.56 -5.00 -21.00
N LYS A 246 14.83 -5.41 -20.95
CA LYS A 246 15.71 -5.16 -19.80
C LYS A 246 15.96 -3.68 -19.58
N ASN A 247 16.15 -2.90 -20.64
CA ASN A 247 16.34 -1.44 -20.53
C ASN A 247 15.07 -0.77 -19.96
N LYS A 248 13.90 -1.12 -20.49
CA LYS A 248 12.62 -0.63 -19.98
C LYS A 248 12.37 -1.03 -18.53
N LEU A 249 12.72 -2.26 -18.15
CA LEU A 249 12.64 -2.71 -16.75
C LEU A 249 13.53 -1.86 -15.85
N SER A 250 14.75 -1.56 -16.29
CA SER A 250 15.73 -0.75 -15.55
C SER A 250 15.22 0.68 -15.33
N GLU A 251 14.60 1.29 -16.34
CA GLU A 251 13.97 2.62 -16.22
C GLU A 251 12.84 2.63 -15.19
N ILE A 252 11.91 1.68 -15.29
CA ILE A 252 10.79 1.60 -14.34
C ILE A 252 11.28 1.32 -12.92
N GLN A 253 12.31 0.49 -12.74
CA GLN A 253 12.89 0.22 -11.42
C GLN A 253 13.51 1.46 -10.78
N LYS A 254 14.17 2.31 -11.58
CA LYS A 254 14.70 3.59 -11.12
C LYS A 254 13.58 4.53 -10.68
N ASP A 255 12.54 4.65 -11.50
CA ASP A 255 11.39 5.51 -11.21
C ASP A 255 10.63 5.02 -9.97
N PHE A 256 10.49 3.69 -9.82
CA PHE A 256 9.84 3.05 -8.68
C PHE A 256 10.45 3.45 -7.33
N VAL A 257 11.78 3.42 -7.21
CA VAL A 257 12.47 3.81 -5.97
C VAL A 257 12.36 5.31 -5.72
N SER A 258 12.35 6.13 -6.77
CA SER A 258 12.28 7.58 -6.65
C SER A 258 10.87 8.15 -6.41
N SER A 259 9.83 7.41 -6.79
CA SER A 259 8.44 7.87 -6.67
C SER A 259 8.01 7.90 -5.22
N LYS A 260 7.33 8.99 -4.84
CA LYS A 260 6.67 9.16 -3.54
C LYS A 260 5.18 8.81 -3.59
N ASN A 261 4.65 8.55 -4.79
CA ASN A 261 3.24 8.28 -5.00
C ASN A 261 2.98 6.77 -5.02
N ILE A 262 2.33 6.28 -3.97
CA ILE A 262 2.01 4.86 -3.80
C ILE A 262 1.16 4.31 -4.96
N ILE A 263 0.25 5.11 -5.53
CA ILE A 263 -0.60 4.68 -6.64
C ILE A 263 0.25 4.45 -7.90
N GLU A 264 1.18 5.36 -8.18
CA GLU A 264 2.14 5.21 -9.27
C GLU A 264 3.05 4.02 -9.05
N GLN A 265 3.57 3.82 -7.84
CA GLN A 265 4.39 2.65 -7.50
C GLN A 265 3.64 1.33 -7.73
N LYS A 266 2.35 1.24 -7.38
CA LYS A 266 1.52 0.04 -7.68
C LYS A 266 1.42 -0.20 -9.19
N LYS A 267 1.23 0.86 -9.98
CA LYS A 267 1.20 0.78 -11.45
C LYS A 267 2.55 0.31 -12.01
N MET A 268 3.66 0.90 -11.55
CA MET A 268 5.01 0.51 -11.93
C MET A 268 5.27 -0.97 -11.62
N VAL A 269 4.85 -1.48 -10.46
CA VAL A 269 4.98 -2.91 -10.14
C VAL A 269 4.17 -3.79 -11.10
N HIS A 270 2.98 -3.36 -11.51
CA HIS A 270 2.22 -4.08 -12.54
C HIS A 270 2.99 -4.13 -13.87
N ASP A 271 3.52 -2.98 -14.31
CA ASP A 271 4.28 -2.87 -15.56
C ASP A 271 5.58 -3.68 -15.51
N MET A 272 6.30 -3.66 -14.38
CA MET A 272 7.48 -4.50 -14.15
C MET A 272 7.13 -5.98 -14.28
N ASN A 273 6.05 -6.44 -13.62
CA ASN A 273 5.63 -7.84 -13.71
C ASN A 273 5.28 -8.27 -15.14
N ASN A 274 4.66 -7.38 -15.93
CA ASN A 274 4.34 -7.64 -17.33
C ASN A 274 5.62 -7.78 -18.18
N ILE A 275 6.63 -6.92 -17.95
CA ILE A 275 7.92 -7.00 -18.65
C ILE A 275 8.68 -8.27 -18.24
N LEU A 276 8.72 -8.59 -16.95
CA LEU A 276 9.37 -9.79 -16.43
C LEU A 276 8.78 -11.05 -17.05
N LYS A 277 7.45 -11.09 -17.20
CA LYS A 277 6.76 -12.19 -17.88
C LYS A 277 7.19 -12.31 -19.35
N GLN A 278 7.26 -11.21 -20.09
CA GLN A 278 7.71 -11.21 -21.49
C GLN A 278 9.16 -11.68 -21.65
N ILE A 279 10.06 -11.26 -20.74
CA ILE A 279 11.45 -11.73 -20.72
C ILE A 279 11.47 -13.25 -20.50
N GLN A 280 10.71 -13.74 -19.53
CA GLN A 280 10.66 -15.17 -19.21
C GLN A 280 10.08 -16.01 -20.35
N GLU A 281 9.10 -15.49 -21.09
CA GLU A 281 8.53 -16.16 -22.27
C GLU A 281 9.52 -16.17 -23.45
N SER A 282 10.29 -15.10 -23.61
CA SER A 282 11.28 -14.95 -24.69
C SER A 282 12.54 -15.79 -24.46
N ASP A 283 12.92 -16.06 -23.21
CA ASP A 283 14.06 -16.92 -22.86
C ASP A 283 13.77 -18.43 -23.01
N ASN A 284 12.50 -18.83 -23.06
CA ASN A 284 12.06 -20.23 -23.20
C ASN A 284 11.73 -20.64 -24.65
N SER A 285 11.84 -19.69 -25.60
CA SER A 285 11.62 -19.90 -27.04
C SER A 285 12.96 -20.07 -27.76
#